data_AF-A0A7S2R1M0-F1
#
_entry.id   AF-A0A7S2R1M0-F1
#
_cell.length_a   1.000
_cell.length_b   1.000
_cell.length_c   1.000
_cell.angle_alpha   90.00
_cell.angle_beta   90.00
_cell.angle_gamma   90.00
#
_symmetry.space_group_name_H-M   'P 1'
#
loop_
_entity.id
_entity.type
_entity.pdbx_description
1 polymer ?
#
loop_
_entity_poly.entity_id
_entity_poly.type
_entity_poly.pdbx_seq_one_letter_code
_entity_poly.pdbx_strand_id
1 'polypeptide(L)'
;AILQQLLGYVRDSVIRMKDGSVELYTNHKQCNEIRTKQKTYFAAVQATLSEEQKKKMGKRITPSTGGITYEEFDFLQKGKDDRSKLGNIAFMMFAAPNFLPYAFMFFPDMLPGPFKKTTNKMGLQFSKWEMISRERSHAVIKAFVDLERDARVPPAIANINPFGKAKTKRNMERIERFGQAAAAVLVTKGAVGDAGANVALNLLQDQIYATADQLTKKELFLADIPKNIMMGLCRALDAPTAPSSFLPNFVIRGRVLAEIKKMTNSDEFLVNQKVDLNTIRSDLLVEACTARLISAPGRTDEEMRASLANWLEMAVVQPASYAQKTGLQYNANLVRTVLLSYHAIDAARDSRASSYLPRLMFQGQL
;
A
#
# COMPACT_ATOMS: atom_id res chain seq x y z
N ALA A 1 45.84 4.00 3.30
CA ALA A 1 44.53 3.52 3.78
C ALA A 1 43.40 4.55 3.59
N ILE A 2 43.38 5.67 4.33
CA ILE A 2 42.27 6.65 4.30
C ILE A 2 42.06 7.29 2.90
N LEU A 3 43.15 7.71 2.25
CA LEU A 3 43.06 8.33 0.91
C LEU A 3 42.56 7.35 -0.16
N GLN A 4 42.92 6.07 -0.06
CA GLN A 4 42.44 5.00 -0.95
C GLN A 4 40.96 4.70 -0.72
N GLN A 5 40.50 4.69 0.53
CA GLN A 5 39.08 4.55 0.86
C GLN A 5 38.26 5.75 0.35
N LEU A 6 38.78 6.97 0.48
CA LEU A 6 38.13 8.17 -0.03
C LEU A 6 38.05 8.16 -1.56
N LEU A 7 39.15 7.85 -2.25
CA LEU A 7 39.16 7.73 -3.71
C LEU A 7 38.22 6.62 -4.21
N GLY A 8 38.19 5.48 -3.51
CA GLY A 8 37.23 4.41 -3.78
C GLY A 8 35.79 4.88 -3.63
N TYR A 9 35.47 5.60 -2.55
CA TYR A 9 34.13 6.16 -2.31
C TYR A 9 33.70 7.17 -3.37
N VAL A 10 34.60 8.08 -3.77
CA VAL A 10 34.32 9.08 -4.82
C VAL A 10 34.11 8.39 -6.16
N ARG A 11 34.98 7.44 -6.54
CA ARG A 11 34.84 6.66 -7.77
C ARG A 11 33.51 5.91 -7.80
N ASP A 12 33.16 5.21 -6.73
CA ASP A 12 31.90 4.50 -6.58
C ASP A 12 30.69 5.43 -6.72
N SER A 13 30.78 6.63 -6.15
CA SER A 13 29.70 7.62 -6.18
C SER A 13 29.50 8.15 -7.61
N VAL A 14 30.58 8.43 -8.33
CA VAL A 14 30.53 8.89 -9.72
C VAL A 14 29.98 7.80 -10.65
N ILE A 15 30.44 6.56 -10.50
CA ILE A 15 29.96 5.42 -11.30
C ILE A 15 28.45 5.25 -11.08
N ARG A 16 27.99 5.21 -9.82
CA ARG A 16 26.56 5.06 -9.51
C ARG A 16 25.72 6.23 -10.03
N MET A 17 26.26 7.45 -9.96
CA MET A 17 25.57 8.62 -10.51
C MET A 17 25.41 8.49 -12.03
N LYS A 18 26.48 8.09 -12.74
CA LYS A 18 26.45 7.84 -14.18
C LYS A 18 25.45 6.75 -14.52
N ASP A 19 25.57 5.58 -13.90
CA ASP A 19 24.75 4.41 -14.21
C ASP A 19 23.27 4.68 -13.92
N GLY A 20 22.95 5.26 -12.75
CA GLY A 20 21.58 5.63 -12.40
C GLY A 20 20.98 6.70 -13.32
N SER A 21 21.80 7.63 -13.83
CA SER A 21 21.34 8.64 -14.80
C SER A 21 21.08 8.04 -16.18
N VAL A 22 21.94 7.12 -16.64
CA VAL A 22 21.75 6.37 -17.88
C VAL A 22 20.48 5.53 -17.78
N GLU A 23 20.32 4.79 -16.69
CA GLU A 23 19.13 3.97 -16.45
C GLU A 23 17.85 4.82 -16.44
N LEU A 24 17.85 5.95 -15.73
CA LEU A 24 16.72 6.88 -15.70
C LEU A 24 16.37 7.41 -17.12
N TYR A 25 17.36 7.73 -17.94
CA TYR A 25 17.15 8.15 -19.32
C TYR A 25 16.57 7.02 -20.18
N THR A 26 17.10 5.80 -20.07
CA THR A 26 16.55 4.63 -20.78
C THR A 26 15.11 4.34 -20.36
N ASN A 27 14.81 4.43 -19.06
CA ASN A 27 13.47 4.27 -18.52
C ASN A 27 12.51 5.34 -19.04
N HIS A 28 12.99 6.58 -19.21
CA HIS A 28 12.21 7.65 -19.81
C HIS A 28 11.83 7.34 -21.26
N LYS A 29 12.77 6.83 -22.07
CA LYS A 29 12.51 6.44 -23.46
C LYS A 29 11.47 5.33 -23.53
N GLN A 30 11.64 4.26 -22.74
CA GLN A 30 10.68 3.15 -22.67
C GLN A 30 9.30 3.63 -22.21
N CYS A 31 9.21 4.53 -21.22
CA CYS A 31 7.94 5.12 -20.81
C CYS A 31 7.22 5.85 -21.96
N ASN A 32 7.95 6.54 -22.84
CA ASN A 32 7.37 7.25 -23.97
C ASN A 32 6.89 6.29 -25.07
N GLU A 33 7.63 5.20 -25.30
CA GLU A 33 7.22 4.13 -26.21
C GLU A 33 5.91 3.47 -25.75
N ILE A 34 5.82 3.08 -24.47
CA ILE A 34 4.60 2.49 -23.89
C ILE A 34 3.43 3.48 -23.96
N ARG A 35 3.63 4.77 -23.65
CA ARG A 35 2.57 5.77 -23.81
C ARG A 35 2.11 5.95 -25.25
N THR A 36 3.01 5.77 -26.20
CA THR A 36 2.65 5.83 -27.63
C THR A 36 1.74 4.65 -27.96
N LYS A 37 2.03 3.43 -27.47
CA LYS A 37 1.13 2.27 -27.59
C LYS A 37 -0.25 2.52 -26.97
N GLN A 38 -0.31 3.11 -25.78
CA GLN A 38 -1.60 3.47 -25.16
C GLN A 38 -2.37 4.50 -25.98
N LYS A 39 -1.68 5.51 -26.54
CA LYS A 39 -2.31 6.51 -27.42
C LYS A 39 -2.86 5.89 -28.70
N THR A 40 -2.11 5.00 -29.35
CA THR A 40 -2.56 4.33 -30.56
C THR A 40 -3.74 3.42 -30.29
N TYR A 41 -3.70 2.66 -29.19
CA TYR A 41 -4.82 1.81 -28.77
C TYR A 41 -6.07 2.64 -28.46
N PHE A 42 -5.92 3.72 -27.67
CA PHE A 42 -7.02 4.60 -27.32
C PHE A 42 -7.64 5.27 -28.56
N ALA A 43 -6.82 5.72 -29.51
CA ALA A 43 -7.30 6.26 -30.77
C ALA A 43 -8.07 5.23 -31.61
N ALA A 44 -7.59 3.99 -31.68
CA ALA A 44 -8.27 2.90 -32.37
C ALA A 44 -9.62 2.56 -31.71
N VAL A 45 -9.65 2.46 -30.38
CA VAL A 45 -10.90 2.25 -29.63
C VAL A 45 -11.87 3.41 -29.87
N GLN A 46 -11.42 4.66 -29.74
CA GLN A 46 -12.26 5.83 -30.01
C GLN A 46 -12.84 5.84 -31.42
N ALA A 47 -12.09 5.38 -32.44
CA ALA A 47 -12.59 5.30 -33.81
C ALA A 47 -13.78 4.33 -33.96
N THR A 48 -13.88 3.30 -33.11
CA THR A 48 -14.95 2.30 -33.16
C THR A 48 -16.23 2.68 -32.39
N LEU A 49 -16.20 3.76 -31.61
CA LEU A 49 -17.27 4.13 -30.70
C LEU A 49 -18.21 5.18 -31.29
N SER A 50 -19.48 5.16 -30.87
CA SER A 50 -20.45 6.20 -31.23
C SER A 50 -20.12 7.56 -30.59
N GLU A 51 -20.61 8.66 -31.16
CA GLU A 51 -20.37 10.02 -30.64
C GLU A 51 -20.84 10.22 -29.19
N GLU A 52 -21.92 9.54 -28.78
CA GLU A 52 -22.39 9.57 -27.38
C GLU A 52 -21.44 8.83 -26.44
N GLN A 53 -20.89 7.70 -26.87
CA GLN A 53 -19.90 6.94 -26.10
C GLN A 53 -18.56 7.67 -26.03
N LYS A 54 -18.14 8.36 -27.11
CA LYS A 54 -16.96 9.24 -27.12
C LYS A 54 -17.09 10.38 -26.12
N LYS A 55 -18.27 11.02 -26.02
CA LYS A 55 -18.53 12.05 -25.00
C LYS A 55 -18.44 11.51 -23.58
N LYS A 56 -18.89 10.28 -23.33
CA LYS A 56 -18.82 9.62 -22.01
C LYS A 56 -17.40 9.18 -21.62
N MET A 57 -16.58 8.71 -22.56
CA MET A 57 -15.19 8.29 -22.28
C MET A 57 -14.24 9.46 -22.02
N GLY A 58 -14.58 10.66 -22.49
CA GLY A 58 -13.72 11.83 -22.37
C GLY A 58 -12.46 11.74 -23.24
N LYS A 59 -11.66 12.81 -23.22
CA LYS A 59 -10.44 12.95 -24.05
C LYS A 59 -9.15 12.50 -23.36
N ARG A 60 -9.22 11.89 -22.17
CA ARG A 60 -8.05 11.64 -21.32
C ARG A 60 -7.79 10.15 -21.17
N ILE A 61 -6.55 9.75 -21.44
CA ILE A 61 -6.00 8.44 -21.09
C ILE A 61 -6.02 8.34 -19.56
N THR A 62 -6.82 7.41 -19.03
CA THR A 62 -6.84 7.07 -17.61
C THR A 62 -5.69 6.09 -17.29
N PRO A 63 -5.25 6.00 -16.02
CA PRO A 63 -4.26 4.99 -15.62
C PRO A 63 -4.64 3.55 -16.00
N SER A 64 -5.94 3.25 -16.06
CA SER A 64 -6.51 1.96 -16.45
C SER A 64 -6.68 1.75 -17.96
N THR A 65 -6.16 2.66 -18.80
CA THR A 65 -6.26 2.54 -20.26
C THR A 65 -5.47 1.34 -20.77
N GLY A 66 -6.13 0.50 -21.56
CA GLY A 66 -5.58 -0.71 -22.16
C GLY A 66 -4.56 -0.51 -23.26
N GLY A 67 -4.29 -1.60 -23.98
CA GLY A 67 -3.34 -1.65 -25.11
C GLY A 67 -1.89 -1.85 -24.71
N ILE A 68 -1.64 -2.22 -23.45
CA ILE A 68 -0.33 -2.54 -22.90
C ILE A 68 -0.44 -3.76 -21.96
N THR A 69 0.68 -4.42 -21.72
CA THR A 69 0.77 -5.53 -20.76
C THR A 69 0.78 -5.03 -19.31
N TYR A 70 0.55 -5.93 -18.35
CA TYR A 70 0.67 -5.56 -16.92
C TYR A 70 2.08 -5.15 -16.53
N GLU A 71 3.10 -5.76 -17.12
CA GLU A 71 4.51 -5.38 -16.89
C GLU A 71 4.77 -3.93 -17.32
N GLU A 72 4.28 -3.55 -18.51
CA GLU A 72 4.38 -2.19 -19.01
C GLU A 72 3.59 -1.18 -18.15
N PHE A 73 2.42 -1.59 -17.64
CA PHE A 73 1.65 -0.78 -16.70
C PHE A 73 2.42 -0.54 -15.40
N ASP A 74 2.94 -1.60 -14.77
CA ASP A 74 3.72 -1.49 -13.53
C ASP A 74 4.97 -0.62 -13.73
N PHE A 75 5.66 -0.81 -14.86
CA PHE A 75 6.79 0.02 -15.26
C PHE A 75 6.43 1.51 -15.36
N LEU A 76 5.28 1.84 -15.96
CA LEU A 76 4.80 3.22 -16.04
C LEU A 76 4.47 3.82 -14.66
N GLN A 77 3.93 3.02 -13.73
CA GLN A 77 3.66 3.49 -12.36
C GLN A 77 4.98 3.77 -11.62
N LYS A 78 5.94 2.86 -11.68
CA LYS A 78 7.29 3.06 -11.11
C LYS A 78 7.97 4.30 -11.70
N GLY A 79 7.93 4.47 -13.02
CA GLY A 79 8.47 5.65 -13.70
C GLY A 79 7.73 6.96 -13.37
N LYS A 80 6.46 6.91 -12.95
CA LYS A 80 5.74 8.08 -12.41
C LYS A 80 6.22 8.43 -11.01
N ASP A 81 6.37 7.44 -10.14
CA ASP A 81 6.88 7.63 -8.78
C ASP A 81 8.31 8.21 -8.79
N ASP A 82 9.18 7.69 -9.65
CA ASP A 82 10.55 8.19 -9.79
C ASP A 82 10.62 9.63 -10.28
N ARG A 83 9.77 10.03 -11.23
CA ARG A 83 9.66 11.44 -11.66
C ARG A 83 9.15 12.35 -10.54
N SER A 84 8.20 11.89 -9.73
CA SER A 84 7.74 12.65 -8.56
C SER A 84 8.86 12.86 -7.55
N LYS A 85 9.70 11.85 -7.33
CA LYS A 85 10.86 11.93 -6.44
C LYS A 85 11.91 12.90 -6.97
N LEU A 86 12.22 12.85 -8.27
CA LEU A 86 13.12 13.83 -8.91
C LEU A 86 12.60 15.25 -8.78
N GLY A 87 11.29 15.46 -8.97
CA GLY A 87 10.66 16.76 -8.75
C GLY A 87 10.83 17.25 -7.31
N ASN A 88 10.62 16.37 -6.32
CA ASN A 88 10.83 16.70 -4.91
C ASN A 88 12.30 17.04 -4.62
N ILE A 89 13.24 16.25 -5.16
CA ILE A 89 14.69 16.50 -5.03
C ILE A 89 15.05 17.87 -5.63
N ALA A 90 14.60 18.16 -6.85
CA ALA A 90 14.83 19.44 -7.50
C ALA A 90 14.26 20.59 -6.66
N PHE A 91 13.02 20.45 -6.17
CA PHE A 91 12.42 21.43 -5.28
C PHE A 91 13.28 21.69 -4.03
N MET A 92 13.76 20.64 -3.35
CA MET A 92 14.64 20.82 -2.19
C MET A 92 16.00 21.40 -2.53
N MET A 93 16.57 21.10 -3.71
CA MET A 93 17.80 21.75 -4.18
C MET A 93 17.63 23.27 -4.26
N PHE A 94 16.46 23.75 -4.68
CA PHE A 94 16.18 25.19 -4.78
C PHE A 94 15.68 25.81 -3.47
N ALA A 95 14.74 25.16 -2.79
CA ALA A 95 14.05 25.73 -1.63
C ALA A 95 14.74 25.46 -0.29
N ALA A 96 15.50 24.37 -0.16
CA ALA A 96 16.14 23.96 1.08
C ALA A 96 17.47 23.18 0.85
N PRO A 97 18.46 23.77 0.14
CA PRO A 97 19.69 23.07 -0.25
C PRO A 97 20.48 22.51 0.94
N ASN A 98 20.50 23.25 2.06
CA ASN A 98 21.19 22.82 3.29
C ASN A 98 20.53 21.61 3.97
N PHE A 99 19.23 21.36 3.69
CA PHE A 99 18.50 20.24 4.26
C PHE A 99 18.63 18.96 3.41
N LEU A 100 18.91 19.11 2.11
CA LEU A 100 18.94 18.00 1.16
C LEU A 100 19.90 16.85 1.55
N PRO A 101 21.13 17.09 2.05
CA PRO A 101 22.01 16.00 2.50
C PRO A 101 21.40 15.18 3.64
N TYR A 102 20.76 15.85 4.61
CA TYR A 102 20.07 15.19 5.71
C TYR A 102 18.84 14.43 5.21
N ALA A 103 18.11 15.00 4.25
CA ALA A 103 16.96 14.33 3.65
C ALA A 103 17.37 13.01 2.96
N PHE A 104 18.52 12.94 2.26
CA PHE A 104 19.03 11.68 1.72
C PHE A 104 19.50 10.69 2.80
N MET A 105 20.05 11.19 3.90
CA MET A 105 20.50 10.35 5.01
C MET A 105 19.33 9.70 5.77
N PHE A 106 18.27 10.46 6.04
CA PHE A 106 17.12 10.00 6.84
C PHE A 106 15.96 9.44 6.01
N PHE A 107 15.86 9.80 4.72
CA PHE A 107 14.80 9.35 3.82
C PHE A 107 15.39 8.79 2.52
N PRO A 108 16.05 7.61 2.57
CA PRO A 108 16.64 7.01 1.38
C PRO A 108 15.60 6.72 0.27
N ASP A 109 14.31 6.56 0.61
CA ASP A 109 13.24 6.35 -0.37
C ASP A 109 12.91 7.57 -1.22
N MET A 110 13.43 8.73 -0.85
CA MET A 110 13.36 9.94 -1.64
C MET A 110 14.18 9.83 -2.93
N LEU A 111 15.12 8.88 -3.00
CA LEU A 111 15.88 8.59 -4.21
C LEU A 111 15.02 7.81 -5.23
N PRO A 112 15.11 8.15 -6.53
CA PRO A 112 14.54 7.34 -7.59
C PRO A 112 15.10 5.92 -7.58
N GLY A 113 14.33 4.96 -8.09
CA GLY A 113 14.69 3.54 -8.17
C GLY A 113 16.15 3.27 -8.56
N PRO A 114 16.64 3.83 -9.68
CA PRO A 114 18.02 3.64 -10.15
C PRO A 114 19.12 4.05 -9.15
N PHE A 115 18.79 4.93 -8.19
CA PHE A 115 19.75 5.43 -7.19
C PHE A 115 19.57 4.78 -5.81
N LYS A 116 18.56 3.93 -5.62
CA LYS A 116 18.37 3.21 -4.36
C LYS A 116 19.48 2.16 -4.21
N LYS A 117 20.22 2.23 -3.11
CA LYS A 117 21.18 1.18 -2.76
C LYS A 117 20.42 -0.10 -2.41
N THR A 118 20.74 -1.21 -3.07
CA THR A 118 20.28 -2.54 -2.66
C THR A 118 20.76 -2.79 -1.23
N THR A 119 19.83 -2.88 -0.28
CA THR A 119 20.09 -2.98 1.17
C THR A 119 20.66 -4.32 1.63
N ASN A 120 21.23 -5.13 0.72
CA ASN A 120 21.88 -6.41 1.04
C ASN A 120 23.22 -6.27 1.82
N LYS A 121 23.53 -5.10 2.39
CA LYS A 121 24.81 -4.82 3.05
C LYS A 121 24.86 -5.05 4.56
N MET A 122 23.81 -5.60 5.18
CA MET A 122 23.84 -5.85 6.64
C MET A 122 24.38 -7.22 7.06
N GLY A 123 24.93 -8.04 6.15
CA GLY A 123 25.54 -9.34 6.50
C GLY A 123 24.57 -10.35 7.13
N LEU A 124 23.27 -10.04 7.14
CA LEU A 124 22.20 -10.88 7.62
C LEU A 124 21.74 -11.78 6.48
N GLN A 125 21.61 -13.08 6.75
CA GLN A 125 21.20 -14.12 5.80
C GLN A 125 19.71 -14.07 5.39
N PHE A 126 19.01 -12.95 5.61
CA PHE A 126 17.58 -12.83 5.29
C PHE A 126 17.39 -12.31 3.87
N SER A 127 16.50 -12.97 3.13
CA SER A 127 15.99 -12.44 1.87
C SER A 127 15.19 -11.13 2.10
N LYS A 128 15.10 -10.29 1.06
CA LYS A 128 14.30 -9.06 1.07
C LYS A 128 12.88 -9.29 1.61
N TRP A 129 12.25 -10.40 1.20
CA TRP A 129 10.87 -10.72 1.53
C TRP A 129 10.70 -11.22 2.96
N GLU A 130 11.68 -11.95 3.50
CA GLU A 130 11.67 -12.35 4.91
C GLU A 130 11.82 -11.12 5.83
N MET A 131 12.68 -10.17 5.46
CA MET A 131 12.80 -8.92 6.20
C MET A 131 11.48 -8.13 6.19
N ILE A 132 10.81 -8.02 5.03
CA ILE A 132 9.50 -7.37 4.91
C ILE A 132 8.45 -8.10 5.76
N SER A 133 8.40 -9.43 5.70
CA SER A 133 7.49 -10.27 6.50
C SER A 133 7.68 -10.04 8.00
N ARG A 134 8.94 -9.97 8.45
CA ARG A 134 9.27 -9.71 9.85
C ARG A 134 8.84 -8.33 10.32
N GLU A 135 9.14 -7.28 9.56
CA GLU A 135 8.76 -5.91 9.90
C GLU A 135 7.23 -5.73 9.91
N ARG A 136 6.52 -6.34 8.97
CA ARG A 136 5.05 -6.35 8.96
C ARG A 136 4.45 -7.02 10.20
N SER A 137 5.01 -8.17 10.58
CA SER A 137 4.61 -8.88 11.79
C SER A 137 4.77 -8.00 13.04
N HIS A 138 5.89 -7.27 13.15
CA HIS A 138 6.12 -6.33 14.23
C HIS A 138 5.16 -5.13 14.18
N ALA A 139 4.84 -4.62 12.98
CA ALA A 139 3.88 -3.54 12.81
C ALA A 139 2.49 -3.93 13.30
N VAL A 140 2.05 -5.17 13.05
CA VAL A 140 0.76 -5.71 13.53
C VAL A 140 0.74 -5.81 15.05
N ILE A 141 1.72 -6.48 15.66
CA ILE A 141 1.79 -6.62 17.13
C ILE A 141 1.82 -5.24 17.79
N LYS A 142 2.64 -4.32 17.26
CA LYS A 142 2.72 -2.96 17.77
C LYS A 142 1.40 -2.20 17.64
N ALA A 143 0.67 -2.38 16.55
CA ALA A 143 -0.64 -1.76 16.37
C ALA A 143 -1.64 -2.27 17.41
N PHE A 144 -1.65 -3.57 17.74
CA PHE A 144 -2.50 -4.11 18.80
C PHE A 144 -2.12 -3.60 20.18
N VAL A 145 -0.82 -3.58 20.52
CA VAL A 145 -0.36 -3.03 21.81
C VAL A 145 -0.69 -1.55 21.92
N ASP A 146 -0.46 -0.77 20.86
CA ASP A 146 -0.78 0.65 20.83
C ASP A 146 -2.31 0.88 20.92
N LEU A 147 -3.14 0.03 20.30
CA LEU A 147 -4.60 0.10 20.38
C LEU A 147 -5.09 -0.14 21.82
N GLU A 148 -4.60 -1.20 22.47
CA GLU A 148 -4.96 -1.56 23.84
C GLU A 148 -4.48 -0.49 24.84
N ARG A 149 -3.25 0.00 24.66
CA ARG A 149 -2.70 1.08 25.49
C ARG A 149 -3.55 2.35 25.36
N ASP A 150 -3.89 2.77 24.15
CA ASP A 150 -4.61 4.03 23.93
C ASP A 150 -6.11 3.92 24.31
N ALA A 151 -6.65 2.70 24.47
CA ALA A 151 -7.96 2.47 25.08
C ALA A 151 -7.95 2.62 26.60
N ARG A 152 -6.84 2.30 27.28
CA ARG A 152 -6.77 2.23 28.76
C ARG A 152 -6.01 3.38 29.41
N VAL A 153 -4.99 3.91 28.73
CA VAL A 153 -4.07 4.91 29.26
C VAL A 153 -4.36 6.26 28.61
N PRO A 154 -4.73 7.29 29.39
CA PRO A 154 -4.92 8.62 28.83
C PRO A 154 -3.59 9.16 28.28
N PRO A 155 -3.58 9.84 27.13
CA PRO A 155 -2.37 10.41 26.57
C PRO A 155 -1.78 11.43 27.54
N ALA A 156 -0.45 11.49 27.65
CA ALA A 156 0.23 12.38 28.61
C ALA A 156 -0.21 13.85 28.51
N ILE A 157 -0.53 14.31 27.30
CA ILE A 157 -0.99 15.69 27.03
C ILE A 157 -2.41 15.94 27.59
N ALA A 158 -3.24 14.91 27.77
CA ALA A 158 -4.55 15.04 28.40
C ALA A 158 -4.47 15.42 29.89
N ASN A 159 -3.34 15.16 30.55
CA ASN A 159 -3.10 15.61 31.93
C ASN A 159 -2.85 17.12 32.00
N ILE A 160 -2.45 17.75 30.87
CA ILE A 160 -2.13 19.18 30.79
C ILE A 160 -3.38 20.01 30.47
N ASN A 161 -4.39 19.44 29.81
CA ASN A 161 -5.64 20.14 29.49
C ASN A 161 -6.81 19.65 30.37
N PRO A 162 -7.12 20.33 31.49
CA PRO A 162 -8.19 19.92 32.40
C PRO A 162 -9.59 19.96 31.77
N PHE A 163 -9.81 20.76 30.73
CA PHE A 163 -11.08 20.87 30.02
C PHE A 163 -11.27 19.79 28.93
N GLY A 164 -10.22 19.02 28.62
CA GLY A 164 -10.25 17.98 27.59
C GLY A 164 -10.67 16.58 28.08
N LYS A 165 -10.78 16.36 29.40
CA LYS A 165 -10.92 15.02 30.00
C LYS A 165 -12.11 14.22 29.46
N ALA A 166 -13.28 14.85 29.30
CA ALA A 166 -14.47 14.19 28.77
C ALA A 166 -14.31 13.75 27.31
N LYS A 167 -13.67 14.58 26.47
CA LYS A 167 -13.37 14.23 25.07
C LYS A 167 -12.37 13.08 24.99
N THR A 168 -11.35 13.10 25.84
CA THR A 168 -10.37 12.00 25.95
C THR A 168 -11.06 10.70 26.35
N LYS A 169 -11.93 10.71 27.37
CA LYS A 169 -12.68 9.53 27.81
C LYS A 169 -13.55 8.95 26.69
N ARG A 170 -14.33 9.78 26.00
CA ARG A 170 -15.14 9.34 24.84
C ARG A 170 -14.29 8.75 23.72
N ASN A 171 -13.09 9.30 23.49
CA ASN A 171 -12.17 8.77 22.50
C ASN A 171 -11.60 7.40 22.92
N MET A 172 -11.24 7.23 24.19
CA MET A 172 -10.78 5.96 24.74
C MET A 172 -11.87 4.88 24.64
N GLU A 173 -13.11 5.19 25.07
CA GLU A 173 -14.26 4.28 24.94
C GLU A 173 -14.52 3.89 23.47
N ARG A 174 -14.35 4.84 22.53
CA ARG A 174 -14.48 4.55 21.10
C ARG A 174 -13.40 3.58 20.61
N ILE A 175 -12.14 3.78 21.05
CA ILE A 175 -11.03 2.88 20.69
C ILE A 175 -11.27 1.49 21.28
N GLU A 176 -11.73 1.41 22.53
CA GLU A 176 -12.08 0.16 23.19
C GLU A 176 -13.16 -0.61 22.43
N ARG A 177 -14.28 0.04 22.09
CA ARG A 177 -15.35 -0.59 21.28
C ARG A 177 -14.83 -1.07 19.93
N PHE A 178 -13.98 -0.28 19.28
CA PHE A 178 -13.35 -0.69 18.02
C PHE A 178 -12.47 -1.93 18.21
N GLY A 179 -11.65 -1.96 19.26
CA GLY A 179 -10.79 -3.10 19.59
C GLY A 179 -11.59 -4.37 19.88
N GLN A 180 -12.67 -4.26 20.66
CA GLN A 180 -13.58 -5.38 20.94
C GLN A 180 -14.26 -5.91 19.68
N ALA A 181 -14.76 -5.03 18.81
CA ALA A 181 -15.37 -5.42 17.54
C ALA A 181 -14.36 -6.10 16.60
N ALA A 182 -13.15 -5.55 16.49
CA ALA A 182 -12.07 -6.15 15.70
C ALA A 182 -11.68 -7.53 16.26
N ALA A 183 -11.56 -7.67 17.57
CA ALA A 183 -11.28 -8.95 18.21
C ALA A 183 -12.38 -9.98 17.92
N ALA A 184 -13.66 -9.59 18.00
CA ALA A 184 -14.79 -10.46 17.69
C ALA A 184 -14.75 -11.00 16.24
N VAL A 185 -14.40 -10.13 15.26
CA VAL A 185 -14.19 -10.55 13.87
C VAL A 185 -13.08 -11.59 13.78
N LEU A 186 -11.94 -11.34 14.43
CA LEU A 186 -10.73 -12.17 14.34
C LEU A 186 -10.81 -13.53 15.04
N VAL A 187 -11.78 -13.72 15.96
CA VAL A 187 -12.06 -15.00 16.63
C VAL A 187 -13.26 -15.73 16.03
N THR A 188 -13.94 -15.13 15.06
CA THR A 188 -15.07 -15.77 14.38
C THR A 188 -14.61 -17.05 13.68
N LYS A 189 -15.37 -18.14 13.82
CA LYS A 189 -15.04 -19.41 13.17
C LYS A 189 -14.92 -19.21 11.65
N GLY A 190 -13.79 -19.60 11.07
CA GLY A 190 -13.49 -19.40 9.65
C GLY A 190 -12.82 -18.07 9.31
N ALA A 191 -12.49 -17.22 10.30
CA ALA A 191 -11.71 -15.99 10.12
C ALA A 191 -10.20 -16.25 9.93
N VAL A 192 -9.87 -17.17 9.01
CA VAL A 192 -8.49 -17.57 8.66
C VAL A 192 -8.35 -17.60 7.14
N GLY A 193 -7.19 -17.16 6.63
CA GLY A 193 -6.90 -17.13 5.21
C GLY A 193 -7.89 -16.29 4.40
N ASP A 194 -8.04 -16.63 3.13
CA ASP A 194 -8.87 -15.90 2.17
C ASP A 194 -10.37 -15.88 2.51
N ALA A 195 -10.87 -16.93 3.20
CA ALA A 195 -12.27 -16.99 3.65
C ALA A 195 -12.57 -15.96 4.75
N GLY A 196 -11.64 -15.73 5.67
CA GLY A 196 -11.85 -14.77 6.75
C GLY A 196 -11.85 -13.31 6.28
N ALA A 197 -11.21 -13.00 5.15
CA ALA A 197 -11.32 -11.68 4.53
C ALA A 197 -12.77 -11.38 4.13
N ASN A 198 -13.48 -12.36 3.55
CA ASN A 198 -14.89 -12.25 3.24
C ASN A 198 -15.76 -12.09 4.49
N VAL A 199 -15.46 -12.82 5.57
CA VAL A 199 -16.15 -12.65 6.86
C VAL A 199 -16.01 -11.21 7.37
N ALA A 200 -14.78 -10.66 7.33
CA ALA A 200 -14.53 -9.30 7.77
C ALA A 200 -15.28 -8.25 6.92
N LEU A 201 -15.35 -8.44 5.60
CA LEU A 201 -16.11 -7.55 4.71
C LEU A 201 -17.62 -7.65 4.92
N ASN A 202 -18.16 -8.86 5.09
CA ASN A 202 -19.59 -9.07 5.33
C ASN A 202 -20.06 -8.42 6.65
N LEU A 203 -19.25 -8.51 7.70
CA LEU A 203 -19.54 -7.85 8.98
C LEU A 203 -19.53 -6.32 8.88
N LEU A 204 -18.88 -5.76 7.85
CA LEU A 204 -18.78 -4.33 7.60
C LEU A 204 -19.60 -3.84 6.40
N GLN A 205 -20.48 -4.69 5.87
CA GLN A 205 -21.21 -4.43 4.62
C GLN A 205 -21.99 -3.10 4.69
N ASP A 206 -22.64 -2.82 5.81
CA ASP A 206 -23.44 -1.61 6.02
C ASP A 206 -22.60 -0.32 6.05
N GLN A 207 -21.31 -0.40 6.36
CA GLN A 207 -20.39 0.74 6.30
C GLN A 207 -19.67 0.85 4.96
N ILE A 208 -19.59 -0.26 4.21
CA ILE A 208 -18.96 -0.32 2.88
C ILE A 208 -19.91 0.25 1.82
N TYR A 209 -21.19 -0.06 1.91
CA TYR A 209 -22.20 0.37 0.96
C TYR A 209 -23.14 1.41 1.58
N ALA A 210 -23.15 2.61 1.00
CA ALA A 210 -24.01 3.70 1.47
C ALA A 210 -25.22 3.87 0.53
N THR A 211 -26.39 4.13 1.13
CA THR A 211 -27.62 4.52 0.43
C THR A 211 -27.62 5.98 -0.01
N ALA A 212 -26.69 6.79 0.51
CA ALA A 212 -26.58 8.20 0.17
C ALA A 212 -26.13 8.42 -1.28
N ASP A 213 -26.61 9.51 -1.89
CA ASP A 213 -26.23 9.91 -3.25
C ASP A 213 -24.72 10.05 -3.43
N GLN A 214 -24.00 10.42 -2.37
CA GLN A 214 -22.55 10.53 -2.34
C GLN A 214 -21.96 10.14 -0.99
N LEU A 215 -20.80 9.47 -1.04
CA LEU A 215 -19.97 9.26 0.15
C LEU A 215 -19.45 10.59 0.68
N THR A 216 -19.51 10.75 2.00
CA THR A 216 -18.99 11.93 2.69
C THR A 216 -17.46 12.00 2.58
N LYS A 217 -16.91 13.21 2.71
CA LYS A 217 -15.45 13.38 2.80
C LYS A 217 -14.86 12.56 3.95
N LYS A 218 -15.55 12.45 5.09
CA LYS A 218 -15.04 11.70 6.24
C LYS A 218 -14.86 10.21 5.92
N GLU A 219 -15.83 9.61 5.21
CA GLU A 219 -15.78 8.22 4.78
C GLU A 219 -14.67 7.99 3.75
N LEU A 220 -14.54 8.88 2.76
CA LEU A 220 -13.50 8.79 1.74
C LEU A 220 -12.08 8.96 2.33
N PHE A 221 -11.93 9.82 3.35
CA PHE A 221 -10.66 10.07 4.03
C PHE A 221 -10.39 9.13 5.21
N LEU A 222 -11.26 8.15 5.46
CA LEU A 222 -11.12 7.19 6.56
C LEU A 222 -10.93 7.89 7.92
N ALA A 223 -11.64 8.99 8.12
CA ALA A 223 -11.49 9.83 9.31
C ALA A 223 -11.83 9.08 10.59
N ASP A 224 -12.72 8.09 10.48
CA ASP A 224 -13.23 7.31 11.60
C ASP A 224 -12.36 6.10 11.98
N ILE A 225 -11.35 5.78 11.19
CA ILE A 225 -10.39 4.72 11.52
C ILE A 225 -9.40 5.25 12.58
N PRO A 226 -9.19 4.51 13.69
CA PRO A 226 -8.24 4.90 14.74
C PRO A 226 -6.83 5.13 14.19
N LYS A 227 -6.13 6.13 14.75
CA LYS A 227 -4.75 6.49 14.36
C LYS A 227 -3.81 5.27 14.41
N ASN A 228 -3.99 4.41 15.41
CA ASN A 228 -3.13 3.27 15.72
C ASN A 228 -3.20 2.23 14.60
N ILE A 229 -4.39 2.01 14.05
CA ILE A 229 -4.61 1.14 12.89
C ILE A 229 -3.98 1.76 11.64
N MET A 230 -4.22 3.05 11.38
CA MET A 230 -3.62 3.75 10.23
C MET A 230 -2.09 3.77 10.31
N MET A 231 -1.52 3.93 11.50
CA MET A 231 -0.07 3.86 11.72
C MET A 231 0.46 2.44 11.52
N GLY A 232 -0.25 1.42 12.03
CA GLY A 232 0.09 0.01 11.82
C GLY A 232 0.13 -0.34 10.33
N LEU A 233 -0.92 0.04 9.59
CA LEU A 233 -1.00 -0.14 8.14
C LEU A 233 0.09 0.62 7.40
N CYS A 234 0.33 1.89 7.76
CA CYS A 234 1.40 2.67 7.14
C CYS A 234 2.76 1.98 7.32
N ARG A 235 3.05 1.44 8.50
CA ARG A 235 4.28 0.68 8.75
C ARG A 235 4.33 -0.65 8.01
N ALA A 236 3.22 -1.36 7.89
CA ALA A 236 3.16 -2.64 7.17
C ALA A 236 3.34 -2.46 5.65
N LEU A 237 2.76 -1.39 5.08
CA LEU A 237 2.90 -1.01 3.68
C LEU A 237 4.31 -0.48 3.37
N ASP A 238 4.84 0.41 4.21
CA ASP A 238 6.15 1.03 4.02
C ASP A 238 7.33 0.14 4.48
N ALA A 239 7.09 -1.08 4.96
CA ALA A 239 8.15 -1.95 5.47
C ALA A 239 9.23 -2.24 4.40
N PRO A 240 10.54 -2.13 4.72
CA PRO A 240 11.15 -1.93 6.04
C PRO A 240 11.35 -0.44 6.44
N THR A 241 10.99 0.49 5.56
CA THR A 241 11.22 1.94 5.68
C THR A 241 10.12 2.64 6.48
N ALA A 242 9.76 2.05 7.61
CA ALA A 242 8.65 2.52 8.44
C ALA A 242 8.86 3.98 8.93
N PRO A 243 7.83 4.84 8.86
CA PRO A 243 7.94 6.22 9.30
C PRO A 243 8.15 6.32 10.82
N SER A 244 8.82 7.41 11.24
CA SER A 244 8.98 7.74 12.65
C SER A 244 7.63 7.92 13.35
N SER A 245 7.55 7.52 14.62
CA SER A 245 6.31 7.57 15.42
C SER A 245 5.72 8.97 15.61
N PHE A 246 6.46 10.03 15.23
CA PHE A 246 6.12 11.43 15.45
C PHE A 246 5.34 12.08 14.30
N LEU A 247 5.02 11.34 13.23
CA LEU A 247 4.27 11.93 12.12
C LEU A 247 2.83 12.33 12.53
N PRO A 248 2.35 13.50 12.07
CA PRO A 248 0.95 13.89 12.25
C PRO A 248 -0.02 12.90 11.59
N ASN A 249 -1.21 12.73 12.18
CA ASN A 249 -2.19 11.73 11.72
C ASN A 249 -2.65 11.95 10.26
N PHE A 250 -2.80 13.20 9.82
CA PHE A 250 -3.18 13.50 8.45
C PHE A 250 -2.10 13.06 7.44
N VAL A 251 -0.81 13.10 7.81
CA VAL A 251 0.29 12.63 6.98
C VAL A 251 0.25 11.11 6.85
N ILE A 252 0.04 10.40 7.98
CA ILE A 252 -0.09 8.94 8.01
C ILE A 252 -1.26 8.49 7.13
N ARG A 253 -2.44 9.09 7.29
CA ARG A 253 -3.60 8.79 6.45
C ARG A 253 -3.34 9.09 4.97
N GLY A 254 -2.73 10.23 4.68
CA GLY A 254 -2.37 10.61 3.31
C GLY A 254 -1.47 9.57 2.63
N ARG A 255 -0.51 9.00 3.36
CA ARG A 255 0.35 7.92 2.85
C ARG A 255 -0.42 6.65 2.57
N VAL A 256 -1.22 6.17 3.53
CA VAL A 256 -2.03 4.96 3.35
C VAL A 256 -3.00 5.12 2.16
N LEU A 257 -3.67 6.28 2.05
CA LEU A 257 -4.57 6.57 0.93
C LEU A 257 -3.84 6.67 -0.41
N ALA A 258 -2.60 7.17 -0.43
CA ALA A 258 -1.79 7.20 -1.64
C ALA A 258 -1.45 5.78 -2.12
N GLU A 259 -1.08 4.88 -1.21
CA GLU A 259 -0.84 3.47 -1.54
C GLU A 259 -2.12 2.74 -1.95
N ILE A 260 -3.24 2.96 -1.25
CA ILE A 260 -4.56 2.46 -1.67
C ILE A 260 -4.91 2.92 -3.07
N LYS A 261 -4.63 4.18 -3.42
CA LYS A 261 -4.88 4.71 -4.77
C LYS A 261 -4.00 4.03 -5.82
N LYS A 262 -2.73 3.77 -5.52
CA LYS A 262 -1.84 3.01 -6.42
C LYS A 262 -2.37 1.60 -6.65
N MET A 263 -2.74 0.90 -5.57
CA MET A 263 -3.35 -0.43 -5.63
C MET A 263 -4.65 -0.42 -6.42
N THR A 264 -5.52 0.56 -6.20
CA THR A 264 -6.79 0.70 -6.93
C THR A 264 -6.56 0.79 -8.44
N ASN A 265 -5.61 1.62 -8.89
CA ASN A 265 -5.28 1.71 -10.31
C ASN A 265 -4.76 0.37 -10.88
N SER A 266 -3.98 -0.38 -10.09
CA SER A 266 -3.46 -1.69 -10.47
C SER A 266 -4.57 -2.75 -10.54
N ASP A 267 -5.43 -2.81 -9.51
CA ASP A 267 -6.57 -3.72 -9.47
C ASP A 267 -7.54 -3.48 -10.64
N GLU A 268 -7.89 -2.21 -10.87
CA GLU A 268 -8.76 -1.82 -11.98
C GLU A 268 -8.13 -2.15 -13.33
N PHE A 269 -6.81 -1.97 -13.49
CA PHE A 269 -6.14 -2.34 -14.72
C PHE A 269 -6.22 -3.86 -14.96
N LEU A 270 -5.88 -4.67 -13.95
CA LEU A 270 -5.92 -6.12 -14.02
C LEU A 270 -7.31 -6.64 -14.42
N VAL A 271 -8.37 -6.11 -13.77
CA VAL A 271 -9.75 -6.54 -14.02
C VAL A 271 -10.29 -6.00 -15.34
N ASN A 272 -10.17 -4.69 -15.60
CA ASN A 272 -10.77 -4.07 -16.78
C ASN A 272 -10.11 -4.51 -18.09
N GLN A 273 -8.79 -4.78 -18.05
CA GLN A 273 -8.07 -5.32 -19.21
C GLN A 273 -8.11 -6.85 -19.28
N LYS A 274 -8.81 -7.51 -18.35
CA LYS A 274 -8.94 -8.98 -18.27
C LYS A 274 -7.57 -9.66 -18.37
N VAL A 275 -6.60 -9.15 -17.63
CA VAL A 275 -5.24 -9.71 -17.61
C VAL A 275 -5.30 -11.12 -17.05
N ASP A 276 -4.77 -12.08 -17.82
CA ASP A 276 -4.60 -13.44 -17.31
C ASP A 276 -3.48 -13.46 -16.26
N LEU A 277 -3.83 -13.77 -15.01
CA LEU A 277 -2.88 -13.81 -13.90
C LEU A 277 -1.78 -14.87 -14.09
N ASN A 278 -1.99 -15.88 -14.94
CA ASN A 278 -0.98 -16.88 -15.27
C ASN A 278 0.16 -16.31 -16.12
N THR A 279 -0.08 -15.20 -16.82
CA THR A 279 0.93 -14.52 -17.65
C THR A 279 1.82 -13.57 -16.86
N ILE A 280 1.51 -13.30 -15.60
CA ILE A 280 2.29 -12.40 -14.75
C ILE A 280 3.55 -13.14 -14.28
N ARG A 281 4.72 -12.54 -14.56
CA ARG A 281 6.02 -13.03 -14.13
C ARG A 281 6.12 -13.11 -12.59
N SER A 282 6.80 -14.13 -12.08
CA SER A 282 6.83 -14.45 -10.64
C SER A 282 7.30 -13.29 -9.75
N ASP A 283 8.30 -12.52 -10.17
CA ASP A 283 8.78 -11.33 -9.44
C ASP A 283 7.71 -10.23 -9.33
N LEU A 284 7.00 -9.94 -10.43
CA LEU A 284 5.91 -8.97 -10.48
C LEU A 284 4.68 -9.46 -9.70
N LEU A 285 4.41 -10.76 -9.73
CA LEU A 285 3.37 -11.38 -8.93
C LEU A 285 3.67 -11.22 -7.43
N VAL A 286 4.90 -11.52 -7.01
CA VAL A 286 5.34 -11.32 -5.62
C VAL A 286 5.20 -9.85 -5.21
N GLU A 287 5.62 -8.91 -6.07
CA GLU A 287 5.46 -7.47 -5.79
C GLU A 287 3.99 -7.05 -5.67
N ALA A 288 3.14 -7.50 -6.59
CA ALA A 288 1.71 -7.21 -6.58
C ALA A 288 1.02 -7.77 -5.32
N CYS A 289 1.32 -9.01 -4.94
CA CYS A 289 0.81 -9.63 -3.73
C CYS A 289 1.37 -8.97 -2.47
N THR A 290 2.65 -8.57 -2.49
CA THR A 290 3.28 -7.89 -1.37
C THR A 290 2.67 -6.52 -1.11
N ALA A 291 2.32 -5.75 -2.15
CA ALA A 291 1.64 -4.47 -2.00
C ALA A 291 0.27 -4.61 -1.29
N ARG A 292 -0.41 -5.74 -1.51
CA ARG A 292 -1.72 -6.08 -0.93
C ARG A 292 -1.65 -6.83 0.41
N LEU A 293 -0.44 -7.07 0.92
CA LEU A 293 -0.19 -7.85 2.14
C LEU A 293 -0.65 -9.32 2.05
N ILE A 294 -0.82 -9.86 0.84
CA ILE A 294 -1.25 -11.25 0.58
C ILE A 294 -0.08 -12.18 0.19
N SER A 295 1.15 -11.70 0.30
CA SER A 295 2.36 -12.52 0.13
C SER A 295 2.92 -12.98 1.48
N ALA A 296 3.50 -14.18 1.51
CA ALA A 296 4.26 -14.68 2.64
C ALA A 296 5.51 -15.44 2.13
N PRO A 297 6.60 -15.47 2.91
CA PRO A 297 7.77 -16.28 2.58
C PRO A 297 7.37 -17.74 2.32
N GLY A 298 7.91 -18.34 1.26
CA GLY A 298 7.64 -19.73 0.92
C GLY A 298 6.27 -20.03 0.30
N ARG A 299 5.46 -19.02 -0.04
CA ARG A 299 4.28 -19.21 -0.91
C ARG A 299 4.70 -19.49 -2.35
N THR A 300 3.98 -20.40 -2.99
CA THR A 300 4.09 -20.72 -4.42
C THR A 300 3.41 -19.66 -5.28
N ASP A 301 3.76 -19.63 -6.57
CA ASP A 301 3.11 -18.73 -7.52
C ASP A 301 1.61 -19.05 -7.66
N GLU A 302 1.22 -20.32 -7.58
CA GLU A 302 -0.16 -20.78 -7.64
C GLU A 302 -0.98 -20.24 -6.47
N GLU A 303 -0.46 -20.36 -5.23
CA GLU A 303 -1.10 -19.78 -4.05
C GLU A 303 -1.22 -18.25 -4.18
N MET A 304 -0.19 -17.58 -4.68
CA MET A 304 -0.20 -16.13 -4.86
C MET A 304 -1.20 -15.68 -5.93
N ARG A 305 -1.32 -16.41 -7.04
CA ARG A 305 -2.34 -16.14 -8.06
C ARG A 305 -3.75 -16.34 -7.51
N ALA A 306 -3.97 -17.39 -6.72
CA ALA A 306 -5.25 -17.66 -6.08
C ALA A 306 -5.65 -16.53 -5.10
N SER A 307 -4.74 -16.12 -4.21
CA SER A 307 -5.00 -15.00 -3.30
C SER A 307 -5.18 -13.67 -4.03
N LEU A 308 -4.43 -13.41 -5.10
CA LEU A 308 -4.61 -12.21 -5.93
C LEU A 308 -5.97 -12.23 -6.64
N ALA A 309 -6.39 -13.37 -7.20
CA ALA A 309 -7.71 -13.50 -7.80
C ALA A 309 -8.82 -13.23 -6.78
N ASN A 310 -8.73 -13.81 -5.58
CA ASN A 310 -9.69 -13.57 -4.50
C ASN A 310 -9.72 -12.09 -4.07
N TRP A 311 -8.55 -11.45 -3.96
CA TRP A 311 -8.46 -10.01 -3.68
C TRP A 311 -9.20 -9.18 -4.73
N LEU A 312 -8.95 -9.43 -6.02
CA LEU A 312 -9.57 -8.69 -7.12
C LEU A 312 -11.08 -8.91 -7.16
N GLU A 313 -11.51 -10.13 -6.86
CA GLU A 313 -12.93 -10.49 -6.74
C GLU A 313 -13.61 -9.65 -5.65
N MET A 314 -13.05 -9.63 -4.43
CA MET A 314 -13.60 -8.89 -3.29
C MET A 314 -13.51 -7.37 -3.43
N ALA A 315 -12.41 -6.84 -4.01
CA ALA A 315 -12.13 -5.41 -4.02
C ALA A 315 -12.68 -4.67 -5.26
N VAL A 316 -12.96 -5.39 -6.35
CA VAL A 316 -13.37 -4.81 -7.64
C VAL A 316 -14.58 -5.50 -8.25
N VAL A 317 -14.53 -6.82 -8.48
CA VAL A 317 -15.54 -7.52 -9.30
C VAL A 317 -16.90 -7.60 -8.60
N GLN A 318 -16.93 -8.10 -7.37
CA GLN A 318 -18.18 -8.21 -6.60
C GLN A 318 -18.77 -6.85 -6.29
N PRO A 319 -18.00 -5.85 -5.80
CA PRO A 319 -18.56 -4.53 -5.53
C PRO A 319 -19.10 -3.82 -6.77
N ALA A 320 -18.42 -3.93 -7.92
CA ALA A 320 -18.93 -3.36 -9.16
C ALA A 320 -20.29 -3.98 -9.55
N SER A 321 -20.38 -5.31 -9.46
CA SER A 321 -21.62 -6.04 -9.74
C SER A 321 -22.74 -5.70 -8.76
N TYR A 322 -22.41 -5.57 -7.47
CA TYR A 322 -23.37 -5.27 -6.41
C TYR A 322 -23.87 -3.82 -6.47
N ALA A 323 -22.96 -2.85 -6.65
CA ALA A 323 -23.31 -1.44 -6.81
C ALA A 323 -24.17 -1.21 -8.05
N GLN A 324 -23.88 -1.89 -9.16
CA GLN A 324 -24.71 -1.82 -10.38
C GLN A 324 -26.13 -2.37 -10.15
N LYS A 325 -26.28 -3.44 -9.38
CA LYS A 325 -27.60 -4.07 -9.11
C LYS A 325 -28.44 -3.28 -8.11
N THR A 326 -27.80 -2.71 -7.08
CA THR A 326 -28.49 -2.11 -5.93
C THR A 326 -28.59 -0.58 -6.02
N GLY A 327 -27.75 0.05 -6.84
CA GLY A 327 -27.61 1.51 -6.87
C GLY A 327 -26.86 2.09 -5.68
N LEU A 328 -26.36 1.26 -4.75
CA LEU A 328 -25.61 1.71 -3.58
C LEU A 328 -24.22 2.21 -3.95
N GLN A 329 -23.75 3.22 -3.22
CA GLN A 329 -22.39 3.75 -3.39
C GLN A 329 -21.36 2.89 -2.68
N TYR A 330 -20.28 2.55 -3.38
CA TYR A 330 -19.23 1.66 -2.89
C TYR A 330 -18.04 2.44 -2.32
N ASN A 331 -17.72 2.25 -1.03
CA ASN A 331 -16.55 2.84 -0.39
C ASN A 331 -15.28 2.00 -0.61
N ALA A 332 -14.68 2.14 -1.79
CA ALA A 332 -13.47 1.42 -2.20
C ALA A 332 -12.27 1.59 -1.25
N ASN A 333 -12.14 2.76 -0.59
CA ASN A 333 -11.04 3.02 0.34
C ASN A 333 -11.23 2.22 1.64
N LEU A 334 -12.45 2.15 2.15
CA LEU A 334 -12.75 1.40 3.36
C LEU A 334 -12.52 -0.10 3.14
N VAL A 335 -13.02 -0.67 2.03
CA VAL A 335 -12.81 -2.10 1.69
C VAL A 335 -11.35 -2.46 1.65
N ARG A 336 -10.54 -1.71 0.91
CA ARG A 336 -9.10 -1.96 0.83
C ARG A 336 -8.43 -1.81 2.19
N THR A 337 -8.87 -0.88 3.02
CA THR A 337 -8.31 -0.74 4.38
C THR A 337 -8.64 -1.95 5.26
N VAL A 338 -9.86 -2.48 5.16
CA VAL A 338 -10.28 -3.70 5.88
C VAL A 338 -9.47 -4.89 5.39
N LEU A 339 -9.38 -5.10 4.08
CA LEU A 339 -8.62 -6.19 3.47
C LEU A 339 -7.14 -6.12 3.84
N LEU A 340 -6.51 -4.95 3.72
CA LEU A 340 -5.11 -4.77 4.15
C LEU A 340 -4.93 -5.08 5.63
N SER A 341 -5.83 -4.61 6.49
CA SER A 341 -5.74 -4.85 7.93
C SER A 341 -5.86 -6.34 8.24
N TYR A 342 -6.84 -7.00 7.62
CA TYR A 342 -7.07 -8.42 7.78
C TYR A 342 -5.86 -9.24 7.29
N HIS A 343 -5.40 -9.00 6.06
CA HIS A 343 -4.28 -9.75 5.50
C HIS A 343 -2.95 -9.45 6.20
N ALA A 344 -2.75 -8.25 6.76
CA ALA A 344 -1.61 -7.99 7.64
C ALA A 344 -1.61 -8.93 8.86
N ILE A 345 -2.77 -9.13 9.49
CA ILE A 345 -2.94 -9.98 10.65
C ILE A 345 -2.81 -11.46 10.25
N ASP A 346 -3.46 -11.88 9.17
CA ASP A 346 -3.39 -13.24 8.64
C ASP A 346 -1.95 -13.61 8.26
N ALA A 347 -1.22 -12.71 7.59
CA ALA A 347 0.20 -12.91 7.28
C ALA A 347 1.09 -12.98 8.52
N ALA A 348 0.73 -12.30 9.61
CA ALA A 348 1.43 -12.42 10.89
C ALA A 348 1.08 -13.74 11.61
N ARG A 349 -0.10 -14.32 11.39
CA ARG A 349 -0.53 -15.62 11.93
C ARG A 349 0.06 -16.80 11.14
N ASP A 350 0.38 -16.60 9.86
CA ASP A 350 0.91 -17.65 8.99
C ASP A 350 2.18 -18.29 9.60
N SER A 351 2.20 -19.62 9.69
CA SER A 351 3.33 -20.39 10.22
C SER A 351 4.65 -20.13 9.48
N ARG A 352 4.56 -19.68 8.22
CA ARG A 352 5.69 -19.31 7.35
C ARG A 352 6.21 -17.90 7.60
N ALA A 353 5.56 -17.11 8.46
CA ALA A 353 6.00 -15.76 8.80
C ALA A 353 7.43 -15.79 9.39
N SER A 354 8.29 -14.88 8.93
CA SER A 354 9.69 -14.84 9.35
C SER A 354 9.88 -14.43 10.82
N SER A 355 8.87 -13.82 11.44
CA SER A 355 8.90 -13.49 12.87
C SER A 355 8.44 -14.67 13.72
N TYR A 356 9.20 -15.00 14.77
CA TYR A 356 8.81 -16.02 15.75
C TYR A 356 7.80 -15.50 16.79
N LEU A 357 7.77 -14.18 17.03
CA LEU A 357 6.92 -13.56 18.05
C LEU A 357 5.41 -13.79 17.81
N PRO A 358 4.86 -13.49 16.62
CA PRO A 358 3.47 -13.82 16.33
C PRO A 358 3.14 -15.29 16.52
N ARG A 359 4.05 -16.20 16.10
CA ARG A 359 3.84 -17.64 16.24
C ARG A 359 3.68 -18.04 17.71
N LEU A 360 4.51 -17.51 18.61
CA LEU A 360 4.36 -17.73 20.05
C LEU A 360 3.05 -17.15 20.61
N MET A 361 2.59 -16.01 20.08
CA MET A 361 1.38 -15.34 20.56
C MET A 361 0.08 -15.95 20.02
N PHE A 362 0.10 -16.49 18.80
CA PHE A 362 -1.09 -17.02 18.10
C PHE A 362 -1.20 -18.55 18.14
N GLN A 363 -0.21 -19.26 18.70
CA GLN A 363 -0.18 -20.73 18.79
C GLN A 363 -1.39 -21.36 19.51
N GLY A 364 -2.12 -20.60 20.35
CA GLY A 364 -3.34 -21.08 21.00
C GLY A 364 -4.62 -20.95 20.17
N GLN A 365 -4.54 -20.46 18.92
CA GLN A 365 -5.70 -20.21 18.03
C GLN A 365 -5.72 -21.10 16.77
N LEU A 366 -4.76 -22.02 16.61
CA LEU A 366 -4.70 -22.96 15.48
C LEU A 366 -5.44 -24.26 15.77
#